data_AF-A0A8S3FDD9-F1
#
_entry.id   AF-A0A8S3FDD9-F1
#
_cell.length_a   1.000
_cell.length_b   1.000
_cell.length_c   1.000
_cell.angle_alpha   90.00
_cell.angle_beta   90.00
_cell.angle_gamma   90.00
#
_symmetry.space_group_name_H-M   'P 1'
#
loop_
_entity.id
_entity.type
_entity.pdbx_description
1 polymer ?
#
loop_
_entity_poly.entity_id
_entity_poly.type
_entity_poly.pdbx_seq_one_letter_code
_entity_poly.pdbx_strand_id
1 'polypeptide(L)' 'DIAITGSSDSSIRVWHIPSAQCLKILKAHENPITGLSLHPTGDYVLSSSSDTFWALSDLRTGKLITKVQDTTSQR' A
#
# COMPACT_ATOMS: atom_id res chain seq x y z
N ASP A 1 0.47 -18.40 -1.47
CA ASP A 1 -0.51 -17.51 -0.81
C ASP A 1 0.17 -16.30 -0.19
N ILE A 2 -0.12 -15.12 -0.74
CA ILE A 2 0.33 -13.84 -0.19
C ILE A 2 -0.87 -13.04 0.32
N ALA A 3 -0.67 -12.27 1.37
CA ALA A 3 -1.65 -11.30 1.85
C ALA A 3 -1.02 -9.91 1.95
N ILE A 4 -1.84 -8.89 1.74
CA ILE A 4 -1.39 -7.50 1.77
C ILE A 4 -2.28 -6.75 2.75
N THR A 5 -1.63 -6.07 3.70
CA THR A 5 -2.31 -5.39 4.81
C THR A 5 -1.83 -3.96 4.91
N GLY A 6 -2.76 -3.04 5.16
CA GLY A 6 -2.50 -1.65 5.49
C GLY A 6 -2.71 -1.45 6.98
N SER A 7 -1.89 -0.61 7.60
CA SER A 7 -1.91 -0.44 9.06
C SER A 7 -1.96 1.04 9.44
N SER A 8 -2.41 1.29 10.67
CA SER A 8 -2.39 2.63 11.29
C SER A 8 -0.98 3.14 11.56
N ASP A 9 0.04 2.28 11.52
CA ASP A 9 1.47 2.65 11.58
C ASP A 9 2.03 3.19 10.24
N SER A 10 1.15 3.60 9.33
CA SER A 10 1.43 4.06 7.96
C SER A 10 2.12 3.07 7.02
N SER A 11 2.28 1.81 7.46
CA SER A 11 2.92 0.76 6.67
C SER A 11 1.93 -0.08 5.87
N ILE A 12 2.39 -0.51 4.69
CA ILE A 12 1.74 -1.57 3.92
C ILE A 12 2.68 -2.78 3.97
N ARG A 13 2.15 -3.94 4.36
CA ARG A 13 2.94 -5.15 4.57
C ARG A 13 2.50 -6.25 3.64
N VAL A 14 3.48 -6.98 3.11
CA VAL A 14 3.27 -8.15 2.26
C VAL A 14 3.69 -9.38 3.05
N TRP A 15 2.78 -10.33 3.18
CA TRP A 15 2.95 -11.52 4.00
C TRP A 15 2.97 -12.77 3.13
N HIS A 16 3.84 -13.71 3.48
CA HIS A 16 3.72 -15.10 3.04
C HIS A 16 2.87 -15.84 4.06
N ILE A 17 1.66 -16.25 3.67
CA ILE A 17 0.70 -16.88 4.59
C ILE A 17 1.20 -18.21 5.15
N PRO A 18 1.72 -19.16 4.33
CA PRO A 18 2.11 -20.48 4.84
C PRO A 18 3.24 -20.44 5.87
N SER A 19 4.16 -19.46 5.78
CA SER A 19 5.26 -19.31 6.74
C SER A 19 5.02 -18.23 7.79
N ALA A 20 3.90 -17.51 7.73
CA ALA A 20 3.60 -16.34 8.56
C ALA A 20 4.71 -15.27 8.56
N GLN A 21 5.49 -15.17 7.48
CA GLN A 21 6.61 -14.24 7.38
C GLN A 21 6.20 -12.95 6.68
N CYS A 22 6.62 -11.81 7.24
CA CYS A 22 6.56 -10.52 6.56
C CYS A 22 7.66 -10.48 5.49
N LEU A 23 7.28 -10.59 4.23
CA LEU A 23 8.20 -10.54 3.11
C LEU A 23 8.71 -9.12 2.86
N LYS A 24 7.82 -8.13 2.97
CA LYS A 24 8.12 -6.72 2.64
C LYS A 24 7.31 -5.74 3.45
N ILE A 25 7.88 -4.55 3.63
CA ILE A 25 7.23 -3.37 4.19
C ILE A 25 7.38 -2.24 3.18
N LEU A 26 6.27 -1.72 2.68
CA LEU A 26 6.21 -0.59 1.77
C LEU A 26 5.86 0.66 2.57
N LYS A 27 6.72 1.66 2.48
CA LYS A 27 6.52 2.98 3.12
C LYS A 27 6.12 3.99 2.06
N ALA A 28 4.83 4.03 1.75
CA ALA A 28 4.27 4.98 0.78
C ALA A 28 3.63 6.21 1.46
N HIS A 29 3.19 6.07 2.71
CA HIS A 29 2.38 7.07 3.40
C HIS A 29 3.00 7.48 4.74
N GLU A 30 2.64 8.70 5.17
CA GLU A 30 3.07 9.25 6.46
C GLU A 30 1.99 9.12 7.54
N ASN A 31 0.75 8.86 7.12
CA ASN A 31 -0.41 8.68 8.00
C ASN A 31 -1.01 7.28 7.82
N PRO A 32 -1.97 6.89 8.69
CA PRO A 32 -2.67 5.61 8.59
C PRO A 32 -3.14 5.26 7.17
N ILE A 33 -2.98 4.00 6.80
CA ILE A 33 -3.56 3.47 5.57
C ILE A 33 -5.07 3.31 5.77
N THR A 34 -5.86 3.90 4.89
CA THR A 34 -7.33 3.89 4.96
C THR A 34 -7.97 2.96 3.94
N GLY A 35 -7.22 2.58 2.90
CA GLY A 35 -7.71 1.69 1.85
C GLY A 35 -6.58 1.03 1.08
N LEU A 36 -6.88 -0.16 0.56
CA LEU A 36 -6.01 -0.94 -0.31
C LEU A 36 -6.82 -1.54 -1.46
N SER A 37 -6.26 -1.52 -2.66
CA SER A 37 -6.79 -2.19 -3.83
C SER A 37 -5.67 -2.89 -4.58
N LEU A 38 -5.88 -4.14 -4.96
CA LEU A 38 -4.88 -4.93 -5.69
C LEU A 38 -5.17 -4.91 -7.18
N HIS A 39 -4.11 -4.73 -7.97
CA HIS A 39 -4.23 -4.92 -9.41
C HIS A 39 -4.49 -6.40 -9.73
N PRO A 40 -5.33 -6.74 -10.72
CA PRO A 40 -5.66 -8.12 -11.05
C PRO A 40 -4.46 -9.02 -11.38
N THR A 41 -3.34 -8.43 -11.85
CA THR A 41 -2.10 -9.20 -12.10
C THR A 41 -1.34 -9.56 -10.82
N GLY A 42 -1.67 -8.94 -9.68
CA GLY A 42 -1.01 -9.17 -8.40
C GLY A 42 0.35 -8.47 -8.25
N ASP A 43 0.80 -7.70 -9.23
CA ASP A 43 2.11 -7.04 -9.20
C ASP A 43 2.07 -5.66 -8.53
N TYR A 44 0.90 -5.04 -8.45
CA TYR A 44 0.73 -3.68 -7.98
C TYR A 44 -0.34 -3.57 -6.90
N VAL A 45 -0.12 -2.63 -5.99
CA VAL A 45 -1.11 -2.22 -4.98
C VAL A 45 -1.34 -0.71 -5.06
N LEU A 46 -2.61 -0.33 -5.11
CA LEU A 46 -3.05 1.03 -4.88
C LEU A 46 -3.38 1.19 -3.40
N SER A 47 -2.89 2.24 -2.78
CA SER A 47 -3.14 2.55 -1.38
C SER A 47 -3.64 3.97 -1.21
N SER A 48 -4.58 4.17 -0.29
CA SER A 48 -5.03 5.49 0.16
C SER A 48 -4.71 5.67 1.63
N SER A 49 -4.50 6.91 2.05
CA SER A 49 -4.16 7.25 3.43
C SER A 49 -4.83 8.54 3.86
N SER A 50 -4.91 8.73 5.18
CA SER A 50 -5.26 10.01 5.78
C SER A 50 -4.20 11.10 5.55
N ASP A 51 -3.09 10.82 4.84
CA ASP A 51 -2.13 11.85 4.43
C ASP A 51 -2.61 12.71 3.25
N THR A 52 -3.84 12.50 2.76
CA THR A 52 -4.42 13.14 1.57
C THR A 52 -3.78 12.69 0.25
N PHE A 53 -2.96 11.64 0.25
CA PHE A 53 -2.41 11.06 -0.96
C PHE A 53 -2.96 9.66 -1.21
N TRP A 54 -3.00 9.29 -2.48
CA TRP A 54 -2.98 7.90 -2.89
C TRP A 54 -1.63 7.55 -3.50
N ALA A 55 -1.26 6.28 -3.44
CA ALA A 55 0.01 5.79 -3.96
C ALA A 55 -0.16 4.50 -4.75
N LEU A 56 0.64 4.32 -5.80
CA LEU A 56 0.80 3.06 -6.51
C LEU A 56 2.18 2.50 -6.18
N SER A 57 2.21 1.26 -5.70
CA SER A 57 3.46 0.58 -5.35
C SER A 57 3.59 -0.75 -6.09
N ASP A 58 4.81 -1.07 -6.48
CA ASP A 58 5.20 -2.35 -7.06
C ASP A 58 5.49 -3.36 -5.94
N LEU A 59 4.74 -4.46 -5.90
CA LEU A 59 4.88 -5.53 -4.91
C LEU A 59 6.10 -6.42 -5.18
N ARG A 60 6.53 -6.57 -6.44
CA ARG A 60 7.68 -7.37 -6.85
C ARG A 60 9.00 -6.70 -6.53
N THR A 61 9.10 -5.40 -6.73
CA THR A 61 10.32 -4.64 -6.40
C THR A 61 10.26 -4.00 -5.02
N GLY A 62 9.06 -3.80 -4.46
CA GLY A 62 8.86 -3.08 -3.22
C GLY A 62 9.03 -1.56 -3.36
N LYS A 63 9.01 -1.04 -4.59
CA LYS A 63 9.21 0.38 -4.88
C LYS A 63 7.90 1.12 -4.97
N LEU A 64 7.89 2.35 -4.46
CA LEU A 64 6.86 3.33 -4.75
C LEU A 64 6.99 3.76 -6.22
N ILE A 65 5.92 3.61 -7.01
CA ILE A 65 5.88 4.05 -8.40
C ILE A 65 5.40 5.49 -8.48
N THR A 66 4.30 5.80 -7.80
CA THR A 66 3.73 7.14 -7.78
C THR A 66 3.05 7.43 -6.45
N LYS A 67 3.01 8.71 -6.07
CA LYS A 67 2.26 9.25 -4.95
C LYS A 67 1.63 10.56 -5.41
N VAL A 68 0.32 10.68 -5.29
CA VAL A 68 -0.45 11.80 -5.86
C VAL A 68 -1.44 12.28 -4.83
N GLN A 69 -1.54 13.60 -4.67
CA GLN A 69 -2.46 14.21 -3.74
C GLN A 69 -3.89 14.09 -4.28
N ASP A 70 -4.80 13.64 -3.43
CA ASP A 70 -6.22 13.63 -3.70
C ASP A 70 -6.76 15.06 -3.58
N THR A 71 -7.09 15.67 -4.71
CA THR A 71 -7.64 17.04 -4.77
C THR A 71 -9.15 17.08 -4.58
N THR A 72 -9.79 15.92 -4.38
CA THR A 72 -11.25 15.81 -4.28
C THR A 72 -11.80 16.32 -2.93
N SER A 73 -10.95 16.58 -1.94
CA SER A 73 -11.35 17.14 -0.63
C SER A 73 -11.31 18.68 -0.54
N GLN A 74 -11.04 19.39 -1.65
CA GLN A 74 -10.95 20.86 -1.71
C GLN A 74 -12.17 21.51 -2.42
N ARG A 75 -13.33 20.86 -2.44
CA ARG A 75 -14.59 21.43 -2.95
C ARG A 75 -15.67 21.48 -1.90
#